data_AF-A0A1M3CHA5-F1
#
_entry.id   AF-A0A1M3CHA5-F1
#
_cell.length_a   1.000
_cell.length_b   1.000
_cell.length_c   1.000
_cell.angle_alpha   90.00
_cell.angle_beta   90.00
_cell.angle_gamma   90.00
#
_symmetry.space_group_name_H-M   'P 1'
#
loop_
_entity.id
_entity.type
_entity.pdbx_description
1 polymer ?
#
loop_
_entity_poly.entity_id
_entity_poly.type
_entity_poly.pdbx_seq_one_letter_code
_entity_poly.pdbx_strand_id
1 'polypeptide(L)'
;MINLPIEGAGCFTVPVAEWQAAVLLRLMSGEDKVFRTRNGTATLRQHGWVDRTFADISDELASAVKETGVPFNSPPKAVEAYLQQLEQRGLVISGATETWRMSETLRRRIEEARELRERPHRRKSDMCDLVGDIVSRIPQEETASFTFENWWKLALPGRGYSPFEAAQFNERDWQTFRHELVNIPTQIRFSPRETLDLMGLPYQGVLGRAVEQKRLEEQERERAKLAKLEADKAARLANLRDRASKNIGSEAEIWISISNAVTGGRSPLDAAASGESGYEDALRALDRRIDEIATLQRAADRKAKAVTALEAVAYTRYYDPTRAALWMRSKRRELGGKSPEEFTTDDATRQRCVDLLPTKRSHR
;
A
#
# COMPACT_ATOMS: atom_id res chain seq x y z
N MET A 1 27.68 47.17 7.60
CA MET A 1 28.30 46.93 8.93
C MET A 1 29.71 47.48 8.93
N ILE A 2 30.49 47.18 7.89
CA ILE A 2 31.80 47.80 7.60
C ILE A 2 31.67 48.98 6.63
N ASN A 3 32.75 49.74 6.44
CA ASN A 3 32.83 50.98 5.63
C ASN A 3 31.84 52.07 6.07
N LEU A 4 31.58 52.17 7.37
CA LEU A 4 30.82 53.29 7.90
C LEU A 4 31.70 54.54 7.96
N PRO A 5 31.21 55.72 7.53
CA PRO A 5 31.97 56.96 7.63
C PRO A 5 32.08 57.36 9.11
N ILE A 6 33.30 57.50 9.62
CA ILE A 6 33.60 57.78 11.03
C ILE A 6 34.66 58.89 11.12
N GLU A 7 34.37 59.94 11.88
CA GLU A 7 35.35 60.97 12.23
C GLU A 7 36.52 60.34 12.98
N GLY A 8 37.75 60.77 12.69
CA GLY A 8 38.96 60.14 13.23
C GLY A 8 39.39 58.85 12.53
N ALA A 9 38.79 58.49 11.39
CA ALA A 9 39.26 57.37 10.55
C ALA A 9 40.72 57.53 10.08
N GLY A 10 41.20 58.76 9.94
CA GLY A 10 42.59 59.06 9.58
C GLY A 10 43.63 58.75 10.67
N CYS A 11 43.19 58.40 11.88
CA CYS A 11 44.08 57.99 12.97
C CYS A 11 44.58 56.53 12.81
N PHE A 12 44.06 55.79 11.82
CA PHE A 12 44.40 54.40 11.58
C PHE A 12 45.23 54.25 10.30
N THR A 13 46.17 53.31 10.31
CA THR A 13 47.10 53.06 9.18
C THR A 13 46.53 52.10 8.13
N VAL A 14 45.32 51.56 8.38
CA VAL A 14 44.62 50.60 7.51
C VAL A 14 43.30 51.18 6.99
N PRO A 15 42.78 50.69 5.85
CA PRO A 15 41.47 51.09 5.35
C PRO A 15 40.34 50.96 6.38
N VAL A 16 39.31 51.80 6.25
CA VAL A 16 38.18 51.87 7.18
C VAL A 16 37.49 50.51 7.36
N ALA A 17 37.35 49.74 6.29
CA ALA A 17 36.78 48.38 6.34
C ALA A 17 37.52 47.46 7.31
N GLU A 18 38.85 47.53 7.34
CA GLU A 18 39.71 46.54 8.01
C GLU A 18 39.67 46.72 9.52
N TRP A 19 39.86 47.93 10.03
CA TRP A 19 39.77 48.17 11.47
C TRP A 19 38.33 47.99 12.00
N GLN A 20 37.32 48.39 11.22
CA GLN A 20 35.91 48.15 11.58
C GLN A 20 35.56 46.66 11.61
N ALA A 21 36.10 45.88 10.67
CA ALA A 21 35.96 44.42 10.66
C ALA A 21 36.64 43.79 11.88
N ALA A 22 37.84 44.23 12.26
CA ALA A 22 38.52 43.73 13.45
C ALA A 22 37.76 44.04 14.75
N VAL A 23 37.17 45.25 14.86
CA VAL A 23 36.30 45.60 15.98
C VAL A 23 35.06 44.69 16.03
N LEU A 24 34.41 44.43 14.89
CA LEU A 24 33.28 43.50 14.81
C LEU A 24 33.66 42.06 15.14
N LEU A 25 34.77 41.55 14.60
CA LEU A 25 35.27 40.21 14.89
C LEU A 25 35.54 40.08 16.40
N ARG A 26 36.15 41.09 17.01
CA ARG A 26 36.40 41.10 18.46
C ARG A 26 35.11 41.16 19.27
N LEU A 27 34.11 41.89 18.81
CA LEU A 27 32.77 41.92 19.39
C LEU A 27 32.08 40.55 19.29
N MET A 28 32.30 39.82 18.19
CA MET A 28 31.72 38.50 17.92
C MET A 28 32.43 37.34 18.65
N SER A 29 33.75 37.43 18.84
CA SER A 29 34.54 36.38 19.52
C SER A 29 34.44 36.43 21.05
N GLY A 30 33.70 37.38 21.61
CA GLY A 30 33.48 37.44 23.05
C GLY A 30 32.52 36.33 23.49
N GLU A 31 33.05 35.25 24.06
CA GLU A 31 32.28 34.25 24.81
C GLU A 31 31.57 34.95 26.00
N ASP A 32 30.34 35.41 25.77
CA ASP A 32 29.42 36.09 26.71
C ASP A 32 29.96 37.30 27.49
N LYS A 33 31.17 37.79 27.15
CA LYS A 33 31.80 38.93 27.82
C LYS A 33 31.47 40.22 27.08
N VAL A 34 30.94 41.14 27.86
CA VAL A 34 30.79 42.56 27.55
C VAL A 34 32.02 43.10 26.79
N PHE A 35 31.82 43.58 25.56
CA PHE A 35 32.86 44.26 24.80
C PHE A 35 33.08 45.65 25.39
N ARG A 36 34.33 46.09 25.54
CA ARG A 36 34.65 47.46 25.96
C ARG A 36 35.36 48.21 24.84
N THR A 37 35.03 49.49 24.63
CA THR A 37 35.70 50.34 23.62
C THR A 37 37.22 50.25 23.73
N ARG A 38 37.76 50.36 24.96
CA ARG A 38 39.19 50.22 25.24
C ARG A 38 39.81 48.90 24.75
N ASN A 39 39.05 47.80 24.78
CA ASN A 39 39.54 46.50 24.31
C ASN A 39 39.65 46.50 22.78
N GLY A 40 38.67 47.10 22.08
CA GLY A 40 38.73 47.31 20.64
C GLY A 40 39.94 48.13 20.25
N THR A 41 40.13 49.29 20.87
CA THR A 41 41.29 50.16 20.62
C THR A 41 42.61 49.48 20.97
N ALA A 42 42.68 48.72 22.07
CA ALA A 42 43.87 47.96 22.44
C ALA A 42 44.21 46.89 21.39
N THR A 43 43.22 46.18 20.85
CA THR A 43 43.43 45.23 19.74
C THR A 43 44.00 45.94 18.50
N LEU A 44 43.46 47.10 18.13
CA LEU A 44 43.98 47.88 16.99
C LEU A 44 45.42 48.36 17.24
N ARG A 45 45.75 48.79 18.47
CA ARG A 45 47.12 49.15 18.87
C ARG A 45 48.07 47.97 18.83
N GLN A 46 47.67 46.79 19.31
CA GLN A 46 48.47 45.56 19.29
C GLN A 46 48.84 45.15 17.86
N HIS A 47 47.94 45.36 16.90
CA HIS A 47 48.21 45.11 15.48
C HIS A 47 49.01 46.22 14.79
N GLY A 48 49.35 47.32 15.49
CA GLY A 48 50.06 48.46 14.91
C GLY A 48 49.19 49.29 13.95
N TRP A 49 47.87 49.20 14.07
CA TRP A 49 46.91 49.84 13.17
C TRP A 49 46.50 51.24 13.58
N VAL A 50 46.96 51.70 14.75
CA VAL A 50 46.82 53.10 15.19
C VAL A 50 48.13 53.80 14.89
N ASP A 51 48.06 54.93 14.17
CA ASP A 51 49.25 55.73 13.89
C ASP A 51 49.80 56.31 15.21
N ARG A 52 51.13 56.21 15.39
CA ARG A 52 51.84 56.59 16.61
C ARG A 52 51.62 58.05 16.99
N THR A 53 51.42 58.93 16.01
CA THR A 53 51.17 60.37 16.20
C THR A 53 49.85 60.60 16.93
N PHE A 54 48.87 59.70 16.77
CA PHE A 54 47.53 59.82 17.35
C PHE A 54 47.28 58.85 18.52
N ALA A 55 48.30 58.06 18.91
CA ALA A 55 48.13 57.00 19.90
C ALA A 55 47.78 57.52 21.30
N ASP A 56 48.38 58.63 21.74
CA ASP A 56 48.29 59.15 23.11
C ASP A 56 47.74 60.59 23.18
N ILE A 57 46.81 60.94 22.28
CA ILE A 57 46.14 62.26 22.29
C ILE A 57 45.18 62.36 23.48
N SER A 58 45.27 63.45 24.25
CA SER A 58 44.32 63.75 25.33
C SER A 58 42.95 64.14 24.80
N ASP A 59 41.89 63.84 25.55
CA ASP A 59 40.52 64.21 25.18
C ASP A 59 40.32 65.73 25.08
N GLU A 60 41.07 66.51 25.85
CA GLU A 60 41.12 67.97 25.79
C GLU A 60 41.64 68.47 24.43
N LEU A 61 42.76 67.88 23.95
CA LEU A 61 43.33 68.24 22.65
C LEU A 61 42.42 67.80 21.49
N ALA A 62 41.83 66.61 21.60
CA ALA A 62 40.87 66.14 20.61
C ALA A 62 39.64 67.06 20.51
N SER A 63 39.14 67.56 21.64
CA SER A 63 38.00 68.49 21.71
C SER A 63 38.37 69.85 21.13
N ALA A 64 39.54 70.40 21.47
CA ALA A 64 40.01 71.67 20.92
C ALA A 64 40.17 71.62 19.39
N VAL A 65 40.70 70.51 18.84
CA VAL A 65 40.78 70.33 17.37
C VAL A 65 39.38 70.29 16.74
N LYS A 66 38.43 69.63 17.39
CA LYS A 66 37.05 69.55 16.89
C LYS A 66 36.36 70.92 16.88
N GLU A 67 36.62 71.77 17.86
CA GLU A 67 36.12 73.16 17.92
C GLU A 67 36.62 74.03 16.77
N THR A 68 37.76 73.70 16.15
CA THR A 68 38.26 74.39 14.95
C THR A 68 37.52 74.01 13.66
N GLY A 69 36.52 73.11 13.73
CA GLY A 69 35.74 72.64 12.59
C GLY A 69 36.34 71.44 11.85
N VAL A 70 37.42 70.85 12.37
CA VAL A 70 38.01 69.62 11.81
C VAL A 70 37.26 68.39 12.35
N PRO A 71 36.74 67.49 11.48
CA PRO A 71 36.01 66.29 11.90
C PRO A 71 36.97 65.23 12.47
N PHE A 72 37.40 65.44 13.71
CA PHE A 72 38.40 64.64 14.39
C PHE A 72 37.82 63.91 15.61
N ASN A 73 38.21 62.66 15.78
CA ASN A 73 38.08 61.88 17.01
C ASN A 73 39.39 61.18 17.31
N SER A 74 39.73 61.05 18.60
CA SER A 74 40.81 60.17 19.04
C SER A 74 40.50 58.71 18.67
N PRO A 75 41.50 57.81 18.56
CA PRO A 75 41.26 56.41 18.20
C PRO A 75 40.20 55.70 19.09
N PRO A 76 40.16 55.89 20.43
CA PRO A 76 39.05 55.39 21.25
C PRO A 76 37.69 55.96 20.86
N LYS A 77 37.60 57.28 20.62
CA LYS A 77 36.36 57.96 20.24
C LYS A 77 35.87 57.58 18.85
N ALA A 78 36.76 57.29 17.91
CA ALA A 78 36.41 56.77 16.58
C ALA A 78 35.80 55.35 16.69
N VAL A 79 36.38 54.48 17.52
CA VAL A 79 35.81 53.15 17.80
C VAL A 79 34.45 53.27 18.50
N GLU A 80 34.31 54.19 19.46
CA GLU A 80 33.03 54.47 20.14
C GLU A 80 31.95 54.96 19.18
N ALA A 81 32.27 55.96 18.33
CA ALA A 81 31.36 56.50 17.32
C ALA A 81 30.90 55.42 16.32
N TYR A 82 31.79 54.49 15.96
CA TYR A 82 31.44 53.34 15.12
C TYR A 82 30.42 52.43 15.80
N LEU A 83 30.63 52.11 17.08
CA LEU A 83 29.70 51.27 17.85
C LEU A 83 28.34 51.96 18.06
N GLN A 84 28.33 53.28 18.25
CA GLN A 84 27.10 54.09 18.30
C GLN A 84 26.34 54.02 16.96
N GLN A 85 27.03 54.10 15.81
CA GLN A 85 26.36 53.91 14.51
C GLN A 85 25.79 52.50 14.33
N LEU A 86 26.44 51.48 14.88
CA LEU A 86 25.91 50.12 14.87
C LEU A 86 24.70 49.97 15.81
N GLU A 87 24.70 50.66 16.94
CA GLU A 87 23.57 50.73 17.87
C GLU A 87 22.36 51.43 17.23
N GLN A 88 22.54 52.56 16.55
CA GLN A 88 21.47 53.24 15.80
C GLN A 88 20.83 52.33 14.73
N ARG A 89 21.60 51.37 14.20
CA ARG A 89 21.12 50.36 13.24
C ARG A 89 20.53 49.12 13.92
N GLY A 90 20.43 49.11 15.25
CA GLY A 90 19.90 48.00 16.05
C GLY A 90 20.78 46.75 16.03
N LEU A 91 22.08 46.88 15.74
CA LEU A 91 23.02 45.75 15.63
C LEU A 91 23.79 45.52 16.94
N VAL A 92 23.98 46.56 17.74
CA VAL A 92 24.70 46.53 19.02
C VAL A 92 23.84 47.22 20.08
N ILE A 93 24.03 46.85 21.35
CA ILE A 93 23.35 47.42 22.51
C ILE A 93 24.43 48.02 23.41
N SER A 94 24.34 49.32 23.73
CA SER A 94 25.18 49.94 24.74
C SER A 94 24.79 49.49 26.16
N GLY A 95 25.78 49.36 27.04
CA GLY A 95 25.60 49.06 28.46
C GLY A 95 26.11 50.19 29.35
N ALA A 96 26.61 49.86 30.55
CA ALA A 96 27.36 50.81 31.39
C ALA A 96 28.60 51.37 30.67
N THR A 97 29.19 52.46 31.17
CA THR A 97 30.30 53.22 30.55
C THR A 97 31.26 52.38 29.70
N GLU A 98 31.34 52.71 28.40
CA GLU A 98 32.16 52.07 27.35
C GLU A 98 31.84 50.61 27.03
N THR A 99 30.71 50.07 27.48
CA THR A 99 30.35 48.67 27.27
C THR A 99 29.35 48.46 26.16
N TRP A 100 29.53 47.38 25.40
CA TRP A 100 28.75 47.04 24.22
C TRP A 100 28.47 45.55 24.18
N ARG A 101 27.29 45.19 23.67
CA ARG A 101 26.87 43.79 23.46
C ARG A 101 26.25 43.63 22.09
N MET A 102 26.38 42.46 21.50
CA MET A 102 25.65 42.14 20.27
C MET A 102 24.14 42.15 20.55
N SER A 103 23.38 42.78 19.66
CA SER A 103 21.93 42.61 19.63
C SER A 103 21.55 41.20 19.17
N GLU A 104 20.32 40.79 19.48
CA GLU A 104 19.75 39.55 18.94
C GLU A 104 19.62 39.60 17.41
N THR A 105 19.34 40.78 16.85
CA THR A 105 19.30 41.01 15.39
C THR A 105 20.63 40.69 14.73
N LEU A 106 21.75 41.15 15.31
CA LEU A 106 23.08 40.88 14.78
C LEU A 106 23.45 39.40 14.92
N ARG A 107 23.16 38.77 16.06
CA ARG A 107 23.36 37.32 16.25
C ARG A 107 22.61 36.53 15.19
N ARG A 108 21.32 36.79 15.02
CA ARG A 108 20.48 36.12 14.02
C ARG A 108 21.03 36.29 12.61
N ARG A 109 21.45 37.50 12.21
CA ARG A 109 22.03 37.73 10.88
C ARG A 109 23.33 36.96 10.66
N ILE A 110 24.17 36.84 11.70
CA ILE A 110 25.40 36.05 11.63
C ILE A 110 25.06 34.57 11.47
N GLU A 111 24.13 34.07 12.27
CA GLU A 111 23.70 32.67 12.21
C GLU A 111 23.05 32.33 10.87
N GLU A 112 22.16 33.19 10.36
CA GLU A 112 21.56 33.05 9.02
C GLU A 112 22.64 33.04 7.92
N ALA A 113 23.62 33.95 7.99
CA ALA A 113 24.72 33.98 7.02
C ALA A 113 25.64 32.76 7.12
N ARG A 114 25.85 32.25 8.34
CA ARG A 114 26.61 31.03 8.59
C ARG A 114 25.89 29.81 8.03
N GLU A 115 24.62 29.65 8.37
CA GLU A 115 23.77 28.58 7.87
C GLU A 115 23.65 28.65 6.35
N LEU A 116 23.50 29.82 5.74
CA LEU A 116 23.50 29.99 4.27
C LEU A 116 24.77 29.46 3.61
N ARG A 117 25.94 29.64 4.23
CA ARG A 117 27.23 29.18 3.72
C ARG A 117 27.48 27.71 3.99
N GLU A 118 27.17 27.24 5.19
CA GLU A 118 27.49 25.87 5.63
C GLU A 118 26.45 24.85 5.14
N ARG A 119 25.20 25.26 4.93
CA ARG A 119 24.09 24.36 4.55
C ARG A 119 24.36 23.53 3.30
N PRO A 120 24.85 24.07 2.16
CA PRO A 120 25.14 23.24 1.00
C PRO A 120 26.22 22.20 1.27
N HIS A 121 27.22 22.52 2.09
CA HIS A 121 28.28 21.58 2.49
C HIS A 121 27.75 20.48 3.40
N ARG A 122 26.97 20.84 4.43
CA ARG A 122 26.31 19.89 5.33
C ARG A 122 25.40 18.94 4.54
N ARG A 123 24.53 19.50 3.70
CA ARG A 123 23.62 18.74 2.83
C ARG A 123 24.35 17.83 1.84
N LYS A 124 25.49 18.26 1.28
CA LYS A 124 26.33 17.39 0.44
C LYS A 124 26.88 16.20 1.24
N SER A 125 27.39 16.45 2.46
CA SER A 125 27.89 15.38 3.34
C SER A 125 26.78 14.39 3.68
N ASP A 126 25.63 14.87 4.15
CA ASP A 126 24.48 14.04 4.49
C ASP A 126 24.00 13.19 3.30
N MET A 127 24.01 13.77 2.09
CA MET A 127 23.62 13.06 0.87
C MET A 127 24.68 12.04 0.46
N CYS A 128 25.97 12.33 0.66
CA CYS A 128 27.05 11.38 0.40
C CYS A 128 26.89 10.13 1.26
N ASP A 129 26.59 10.30 2.55
CA ASP A 129 26.37 9.17 3.46
C ASP A 129 25.12 8.38 3.08
N LEU A 130 24.01 9.08 2.80
CA LEU A 130 22.75 8.46 2.41
C LEU A 130 22.86 7.66 1.11
N VAL A 131 23.45 8.26 0.07
CA VAL A 131 23.65 7.59 -1.23
C VAL A 131 24.68 6.47 -1.09
N GLY A 132 25.71 6.65 -0.26
CA GLY A 132 26.67 5.60 0.07
C GLY A 132 26.00 4.36 0.65
N ASP A 133 25.13 4.53 1.66
CA ASP A 133 24.35 3.44 2.25
C ASP A 133 23.44 2.76 1.20
N ILE A 134 22.77 3.54 0.36
CA ILE A 134 21.95 3.04 -0.75
C ILE A 134 22.77 2.17 -1.71
N VAL A 135 23.88 2.70 -2.22
CA VAL A 135 24.74 2.04 -3.21
C VAL A 135 25.36 0.78 -2.62
N SER A 136 25.71 0.77 -1.33
CA SER A 136 26.29 -0.39 -0.65
C SER A 136 25.39 -1.64 -0.64
N ARG A 137 24.08 -1.46 -0.83
CA ARG A 137 23.09 -2.55 -0.83
C ARG A 137 22.83 -3.13 -2.23
N ILE A 138 23.40 -2.53 -3.26
CA ILE A 138 23.23 -2.95 -4.65
C ILE A 138 24.49 -3.74 -5.08
N PRO A 139 24.34 -4.82 -5.87
CA PRO A 139 25.49 -5.56 -6.39
C PRO A 139 26.49 -4.68 -7.13
N GLN A 140 27.79 -4.95 -6.95
CA GLN A 140 28.86 -4.12 -7.47
C GLN A 140 28.82 -3.97 -9.01
N GLU A 141 28.35 -5.01 -9.70
CA GLU A 141 28.19 -5.02 -11.16
C GLU A 141 27.18 -3.97 -11.63
N GLU A 142 26.13 -3.72 -10.85
CA GLU A 142 25.08 -2.74 -11.15
C GLU A 142 25.52 -1.31 -10.78
N THR A 143 26.46 -1.15 -9.84
CA THR A 143 26.94 0.16 -9.37
C THR A 143 28.24 0.62 -10.04
N ALA A 144 28.88 -0.21 -10.85
CA ALA A 144 30.24 0.04 -11.38
C ALA A 144 30.37 1.35 -12.17
N SER A 145 29.30 1.80 -12.83
CA SER A 145 29.27 3.06 -13.59
C SER A 145 28.84 4.28 -12.77
N PHE A 146 28.36 4.08 -11.55
CA PHE A 146 27.84 5.13 -10.70
C PHE A 146 28.96 5.81 -9.90
N THR A 147 28.99 7.15 -9.91
CA THR A 147 29.84 7.92 -9.00
C THR A 147 29.03 9.06 -8.37
N PHE A 148 29.20 9.23 -7.05
CA PHE A 148 28.50 10.27 -6.31
C PHE A 148 28.77 11.67 -6.87
N GLU A 149 30.03 11.99 -7.18
CA GLU A 149 30.40 13.32 -7.68
C GLU A 149 29.78 13.67 -9.04
N ASN A 150 29.62 12.67 -9.94
CA ASN A 150 28.92 12.90 -11.20
C ASN A 150 27.42 13.04 -10.97
N TRP A 151 26.81 12.12 -10.20
CA TRP A 151 25.40 12.17 -9.87
C TRP A 151 25.02 13.49 -9.17
N TRP A 152 25.86 14.00 -8.29
CA TRP A 152 25.65 15.24 -7.55
C TRP A 152 25.54 16.47 -8.46
N LYS A 153 26.26 16.49 -9.58
CA LYS A 153 26.35 17.65 -10.49
C LYS A 153 25.47 17.53 -11.72
N LEU A 154 25.07 16.32 -12.10
CA LEU A 154 24.26 16.10 -13.29
C LEU A 154 22.78 16.37 -13.01
N ALA A 155 22.08 16.92 -14.00
CA ALA A 155 20.64 17.12 -13.92
C ALA A 155 19.92 15.77 -13.80
N LEU A 156 19.02 15.67 -12.83
CA LEU A 156 18.23 14.46 -12.61
C LEU A 156 17.25 14.26 -13.77
N PRO A 157 17.09 13.02 -14.28
CA PRO A 157 16.15 12.71 -15.35
C PRO A 157 14.74 13.23 -15.01
N GLY A 158 14.13 13.99 -15.93
CA GLY A 158 12.75 14.48 -15.81
C GLY A 158 12.52 15.63 -14.82
N ARG A 159 13.55 16.11 -14.11
CA ARG A 159 13.40 17.14 -13.06
C ARG A 159 13.98 18.50 -13.40
N GLY A 160 14.93 18.56 -14.34
CA GLY A 160 15.53 19.82 -14.80
C GLY A 160 16.48 20.50 -13.80
N TYR A 161 16.82 19.82 -12.69
CA TYR A 161 17.80 20.28 -11.70
C TYR A 161 18.67 19.11 -11.22
N SER A 162 19.86 19.42 -10.69
CA SER A 162 20.82 18.49 -10.08
C SER A 162 20.69 18.44 -8.55
N PRO A 163 21.19 17.38 -7.87
CA PRO A 163 21.27 17.36 -6.41
C PRO A 163 22.06 18.54 -5.81
N PHE A 164 23.08 19.03 -6.52
CA PHE A 164 23.84 20.22 -6.16
C PHE A 164 22.97 21.48 -6.13
N GLU A 165 22.11 21.69 -7.12
CA GLU A 165 21.15 22.79 -7.14
C GLU A 165 20.08 22.61 -6.06
N ALA A 166 19.61 21.38 -5.85
CA ALA A 166 18.66 21.06 -4.78
C ALA A 166 19.21 21.38 -3.39
N ALA A 167 20.51 21.24 -3.18
CA ALA A 167 21.16 21.60 -1.92
C ALA A 167 21.03 23.09 -1.56
N GLN A 168 20.76 23.95 -2.54
CA GLN A 168 20.54 25.39 -2.36
C GLN A 168 19.06 25.74 -2.11
N PHE A 169 18.14 24.78 -2.23
CA PHE A 169 16.72 25.02 -2.03
C PHE A 169 16.42 25.49 -0.60
N ASN A 170 15.22 26.07 -0.42
CA ASN A 170 14.67 26.30 0.91
C ASN A 170 14.50 24.96 1.66
N GLU A 171 14.26 25.02 2.97
CA GLU A 171 14.21 23.81 3.80
C GLU A 171 13.09 22.85 3.38
N ARG A 172 11.91 23.38 3.02
CA ARG A 172 10.76 22.56 2.63
C ARG A 172 11.06 21.73 1.39
N ASP A 173 11.55 22.37 0.33
CA ASP A 173 11.79 21.71 -0.95
C ASP A 173 12.97 20.73 -0.86
N TRP A 174 13.98 21.04 -0.04
CA TRP A 174 15.05 20.11 0.28
C TRP A 174 14.55 18.85 0.99
N GLN A 175 13.67 18.99 1.99
CA GLN A 175 13.09 17.85 2.68
C GLN A 175 12.20 17.01 1.77
N THR A 176 11.45 17.63 0.87
CA THR A 176 10.69 16.90 -0.16
C THR A 176 11.62 16.09 -1.06
N PHE A 177 12.67 16.71 -1.61
CA PHE A 177 13.67 16.01 -2.43
C PHE A 177 14.29 14.82 -1.69
N ARG A 178 14.74 15.04 -0.45
CA ARG A 178 15.33 13.99 0.39
C ARG A 178 14.33 12.87 0.67
N HIS A 179 13.09 13.20 0.99
CA HIS A 179 12.04 12.22 1.27
C HIS A 179 11.76 11.34 0.06
N GLU A 180 11.61 11.93 -1.12
CA GLU A 180 11.38 11.17 -2.34
C GLU A 180 12.56 10.21 -2.63
N LEU A 181 13.80 10.68 -2.46
CA LEU A 181 15.00 9.85 -2.64
C LEU A 181 15.03 8.65 -1.67
N VAL A 182 14.76 8.89 -0.38
CA VAL A 182 14.69 7.84 0.65
C VAL A 182 13.54 6.85 0.39
N ASN A 183 12.49 7.27 -0.30
CA ASN A 183 11.30 6.44 -0.52
C ASN A 183 11.43 5.51 -1.74
N ILE A 184 12.40 5.71 -2.63
CA ILE A 184 12.61 4.86 -3.83
C ILE A 184 12.65 3.35 -3.48
N PRO A 185 13.40 2.89 -2.47
CA PRO A 185 13.46 1.46 -2.13
C PRO A 185 12.11 0.89 -1.68
N THR A 186 11.35 1.68 -0.92
CA THR A 186 9.99 1.34 -0.49
C THR A 186 9.07 1.21 -1.69
N GLN A 187 9.14 2.15 -2.64
CA GLN A 187 8.33 2.11 -3.85
C GLN A 187 8.67 0.89 -4.72
N ILE A 188 9.95 0.57 -4.89
CA ILE A 188 10.38 -0.65 -5.61
C ILE A 188 9.82 -1.90 -4.93
N ARG A 189 9.84 -1.97 -3.59
CA ARG A 189 9.37 -3.15 -2.85
C ARG A 189 7.86 -3.37 -2.94
N PHE A 190 7.06 -2.32 -2.77
CA PHE A 190 5.60 -2.47 -2.61
C PHE A 190 4.81 -2.18 -3.89
N SER A 191 5.32 -1.31 -4.76
CA SER A 191 4.66 -0.95 -6.01
C SER A 191 5.68 -0.73 -7.13
N PRO A 192 6.44 -1.76 -7.53
CA PRO A 192 7.39 -1.64 -8.62
C PRO A 192 6.67 -1.28 -9.93
N ARG A 193 7.21 -0.31 -10.66
CA ARG A 193 6.72 0.16 -11.96
C ARG A 193 7.92 0.50 -12.83
N GLU A 194 7.87 0.17 -14.11
CA GLU A 194 8.96 0.48 -15.05
C GLU A 194 9.22 2.00 -15.17
N THR A 195 8.18 2.81 -14.99
CA THR A 195 8.25 4.28 -15.06
C THR A 195 8.64 4.94 -13.75
N LEU A 196 9.13 4.18 -12.76
CA LEU A 196 9.53 4.73 -11.47
C LEU A 196 10.73 5.67 -11.64
N ASP A 197 10.61 6.89 -11.13
CA ASP A 197 11.73 7.83 -11.11
C ASP A 197 12.77 7.38 -10.07
N LEU A 198 13.92 6.91 -10.57
CA LEU A 198 15.04 6.47 -9.74
C LEU A 198 15.98 7.61 -9.36
N MET A 199 15.70 8.85 -9.77
CA MET A 199 16.55 10.02 -9.52
C MET A 199 18.02 9.79 -9.90
N GLY A 200 18.27 9.05 -10.99
CA GLY A 200 19.63 8.73 -11.45
C GLY A 200 20.43 7.80 -10.51
N LEU A 201 19.82 7.20 -9.49
CA LEU A 201 20.44 6.18 -8.65
C LEU A 201 20.50 4.82 -9.38
N PRO A 202 21.46 3.95 -9.04
CA PRO A 202 21.70 2.68 -9.75
C PRO A 202 20.71 1.56 -9.34
N TYR A 203 19.41 1.86 -9.37
CA TYR A 203 18.34 0.93 -8.98
C TYR A 203 17.73 0.14 -10.14
N GLN A 204 18.25 0.27 -11.37
CA GLN A 204 17.62 -0.32 -12.57
C GLN A 204 17.49 -1.84 -12.47
N GLY A 205 18.54 -2.54 -12.03
CA GLY A 205 18.51 -4.00 -11.86
C GLY A 205 17.57 -4.44 -10.73
N VAL A 206 17.61 -3.74 -9.60
CA VAL A 206 16.69 -3.97 -8.46
C VAL A 206 15.24 -3.79 -8.87
N LEU A 207 14.92 -2.71 -9.58
CA LEU A 207 13.58 -2.43 -10.10
C LEU A 207 13.13 -3.51 -11.09
N GLY A 208 13.99 -3.87 -12.04
CA GLY A 208 13.69 -4.91 -13.04
C GLY A 208 13.32 -6.24 -12.39
N ARG A 209 14.08 -6.69 -11.39
CA ARG A 209 13.76 -7.90 -10.62
C ARG A 209 12.42 -7.80 -9.89
N ALA A 210 12.15 -6.66 -9.25
CA ALA A 210 10.90 -6.47 -8.51
C ALA A 210 9.66 -6.43 -9.43
N VAL A 211 9.77 -5.78 -10.59
CA VAL A 211 8.72 -5.79 -11.62
C VAL A 211 8.46 -7.21 -12.10
N GLU A 212 9.52 -7.96 -12.43
CA GLU A 212 9.39 -9.33 -12.93
C GLU A 212 8.78 -10.27 -11.88
N GLN A 213 9.22 -10.18 -10.63
CA GLN A 213 8.63 -10.95 -9.52
C GLN A 213 7.14 -10.68 -9.38
N LYS A 214 6.72 -9.40 -9.42
CA LYS A 214 5.31 -9.04 -9.31
C LYS A 214 4.49 -9.57 -10.49
N ARG A 215 5.06 -9.54 -11.70
CA ARG A 215 4.43 -10.12 -12.90
C ARG A 215 4.24 -11.63 -12.76
N LEU A 216 5.25 -12.33 -12.26
CA LEU A 216 5.17 -13.78 -12.01
C LEU A 216 4.13 -14.10 -10.93
N GLU A 217 4.11 -13.37 -9.82
CA GLU A 217 3.10 -13.54 -8.77
C GLU A 217 1.67 -13.32 -9.29
N GLU A 218 1.45 -12.33 -10.16
CA GLU A 218 0.14 -12.08 -10.77
C GLU A 218 -0.28 -13.24 -11.67
N GLN A 219 0.63 -13.72 -12.52
CA GLN A 219 0.38 -14.90 -13.36
C GLN A 219 0.09 -16.15 -12.53
N GLU A 220 0.82 -16.37 -11.42
CA GLU A 220 0.54 -17.49 -10.52
C GLU A 220 -0.82 -17.37 -9.84
N ARG A 221 -1.21 -16.16 -9.40
CA ARG A 221 -2.53 -15.92 -8.82
C ARG A 221 -3.64 -16.17 -9.84
N GLU A 222 -3.46 -15.76 -11.10
CA GLU A 222 -4.43 -16.05 -12.17
C GLU A 222 -4.54 -17.54 -12.45
N ARG A 223 -3.42 -18.25 -12.56
CA ARG A 223 -3.39 -19.71 -12.72
C ARG A 223 -4.07 -20.41 -11.54
N ALA A 224 -3.80 -19.99 -10.31
CA ALA A 224 -4.43 -20.53 -9.11
C ALA A 224 -5.94 -20.27 -9.09
N LYS A 225 -6.39 -19.09 -9.53
CA LYS A 225 -7.83 -18.79 -9.68
C LYS A 225 -8.49 -19.70 -10.71
N LEU A 226 -7.89 -19.86 -11.90
CA LEU A 226 -8.43 -20.74 -12.94
C LEU A 226 -8.45 -22.20 -12.50
N ALA A 227 -7.37 -22.68 -11.86
CA ALA A 227 -7.29 -24.02 -11.33
C ALA A 227 -8.35 -24.27 -10.23
N LYS A 228 -8.58 -23.28 -9.36
CA LYS A 228 -9.65 -23.36 -8.35
C LYS A 228 -11.04 -23.44 -8.99
N LEU A 229 -11.32 -22.61 -10.00
CA LEU A 229 -12.61 -22.64 -10.71
C LEU A 229 -12.86 -24.00 -11.37
N GLU A 230 -11.84 -24.58 -12.02
CA GLU A 230 -11.96 -25.91 -12.63
C GLU A 230 -12.10 -27.02 -11.58
N ALA A 231 -11.37 -26.94 -10.46
CA ALA A 231 -11.52 -27.87 -9.35
C ALA A 231 -12.92 -27.81 -8.71
N ASP A 232 -13.45 -26.61 -8.49
CA ASP A 232 -14.80 -26.40 -7.96
C ASP A 232 -15.86 -26.97 -8.93
N LYS A 233 -15.69 -26.77 -10.23
CA LYS A 233 -16.54 -27.38 -11.27
C LYS A 233 -16.46 -28.91 -11.23
N ALA A 234 -15.26 -29.48 -11.22
CA ALA A 234 -15.06 -30.92 -11.17
C ALA A 234 -15.69 -31.53 -9.90
N ALA A 235 -15.57 -30.86 -8.75
CA ALA A 235 -16.17 -31.26 -7.48
C ALA A 235 -17.70 -31.28 -7.56
N ARG A 236 -18.33 -30.25 -8.13
CA ARG A 236 -19.79 -30.22 -8.35
C ARG A 236 -20.27 -31.39 -9.23
N LEU A 237 -19.58 -31.63 -10.34
CA LEU A 237 -19.91 -32.72 -11.26
C LEU A 237 -19.72 -34.10 -10.61
N ALA A 238 -18.64 -34.31 -9.88
CA ALA A 238 -18.38 -35.55 -9.16
C ALA A 238 -19.44 -35.80 -8.08
N ASN A 239 -19.81 -34.76 -7.32
CA ASN A 239 -20.84 -34.87 -6.29
C ASN A 239 -22.22 -35.21 -6.88
N LEU A 240 -22.60 -34.56 -7.99
CA LEU A 240 -23.87 -34.87 -8.66
C LEU A 240 -23.90 -36.32 -9.14
N ARG A 241 -22.82 -36.80 -9.78
CA ARG A 241 -22.70 -38.20 -10.23
C ARG A 241 -22.80 -39.18 -9.07
N ASP A 242 -22.07 -38.94 -7.99
CA ASP A 242 -22.08 -39.79 -6.80
C ASP A 242 -23.49 -39.86 -6.17
N ARG A 243 -24.15 -38.72 -6.00
CA ARG A 243 -25.52 -38.66 -5.47
C ARG A 243 -26.53 -39.35 -6.38
N ALA A 244 -26.43 -39.15 -7.70
CA ALA A 244 -27.33 -39.80 -8.65
C ALA A 244 -27.12 -41.33 -8.60
N SER A 245 -25.88 -41.80 -8.69
CA SER A 245 -25.54 -43.22 -8.60
C SER A 245 -26.09 -43.88 -7.33
N LYS A 246 -25.93 -43.21 -6.17
CA LYS A 246 -26.43 -43.71 -4.88
C LYS A 246 -27.96 -43.82 -4.79
N ASN A 247 -28.70 -42.88 -5.37
CA ASN A 247 -30.15 -42.80 -5.14
C ASN A 247 -31.00 -43.39 -6.28
N ILE A 248 -30.54 -43.30 -7.53
CA ILE A 248 -31.31 -43.77 -8.70
C ILE A 248 -30.64 -44.94 -9.44
N GLY A 249 -29.45 -45.37 -8.98
CA GLY A 249 -28.83 -46.63 -9.39
C GLY A 249 -28.35 -46.64 -10.84
N SER A 250 -28.64 -47.73 -11.56
CA SER A 250 -28.13 -47.97 -12.92
C SER A 250 -28.64 -46.98 -13.98
N GLU A 251 -29.74 -46.26 -13.72
CA GLU A 251 -30.25 -45.21 -14.61
C GLU A 251 -29.53 -43.86 -14.44
N ALA A 252 -28.66 -43.72 -13.44
CA ALA A 252 -28.07 -42.44 -13.05
C ALA A 252 -27.35 -41.71 -14.17
N GLU A 253 -26.41 -42.37 -14.86
CA GLU A 253 -25.57 -41.74 -15.88
C GLU A 253 -26.38 -41.29 -17.10
N ILE A 254 -27.42 -42.06 -17.45
CA ILE A 254 -28.33 -41.72 -18.53
C ILE A 254 -29.18 -40.51 -18.12
N TRP A 255 -29.74 -40.52 -16.91
CA TRP A 255 -30.60 -39.44 -16.42
C TRP A 255 -29.86 -38.10 -16.30
N ILE A 256 -28.64 -38.07 -15.74
CA ILE A 256 -27.87 -36.82 -15.58
C ILE A 256 -27.44 -36.22 -16.92
N SER A 257 -27.42 -37.01 -17.99
CA SER A 257 -26.95 -36.61 -19.32
C SER A 257 -28.09 -36.16 -20.26
N ILE A 258 -29.35 -36.38 -19.88
CA ILE A 258 -30.53 -36.01 -20.68
C ILE A 258 -31.06 -34.65 -20.21
N SER A 259 -31.61 -33.88 -21.15
CA SER A 259 -32.30 -32.61 -20.87
C SER A 259 -33.37 -32.77 -19.80
N ASN A 260 -33.39 -31.85 -18.83
CA ASN A 260 -34.37 -31.85 -17.76
C ASN A 260 -35.11 -30.49 -17.71
N ALA A 261 -36.44 -30.52 -17.53
CA ALA A 261 -37.25 -29.30 -17.51
C ALA A 261 -36.90 -28.38 -16.31
N VAL A 262 -36.49 -28.97 -15.18
CA VAL A 262 -36.14 -28.25 -13.95
C VAL A 262 -34.88 -27.41 -14.11
N THR A 263 -33.96 -27.86 -14.97
CA THR A 263 -32.71 -27.18 -15.33
C THR A 263 -32.86 -26.30 -16.58
N GLY A 264 -34.10 -25.96 -16.94
CA GLY A 264 -34.41 -25.10 -18.10
C GLY A 264 -34.11 -25.77 -19.44
N GLY A 265 -34.23 -27.10 -19.53
CA GLY A 265 -33.99 -27.88 -20.75
C GLY A 265 -32.54 -28.32 -20.95
N ARG A 266 -31.61 -27.93 -20.08
CA ARG A 266 -30.23 -28.45 -20.07
C ARG A 266 -30.16 -29.80 -19.36
N SER A 267 -29.13 -30.59 -19.59
CA SER A 267 -28.90 -31.76 -18.75
C SER A 267 -28.54 -31.34 -17.32
N PRO A 268 -28.89 -32.12 -16.27
CA PRO A 268 -28.42 -31.87 -14.91
C PRO A 268 -26.90 -31.68 -14.82
N LEU A 269 -26.14 -32.41 -15.63
CA LEU A 269 -24.70 -32.32 -15.70
C LEU A 269 -24.21 -30.97 -16.27
N ASP A 270 -24.81 -30.51 -17.37
CA ASP A 270 -24.50 -29.20 -17.96
C ASP A 270 -24.93 -28.04 -17.07
N ALA A 271 -26.06 -28.19 -16.38
CA ALA A 271 -26.53 -27.22 -15.40
C ALA A 271 -25.50 -27.06 -14.26
N ALA A 272 -25.06 -28.18 -13.67
CA ALA A 272 -24.04 -28.17 -12.61
C ALA A 272 -22.67 -27.64 -13.07
N ALA A 273 -22.29 -27.87 -14.33
CA ALA A 273 -21.07 -27.33 -14.92
C ALA A 273 -21.10 -25.79 -15.03
N SER A 274 -22.28 -25.20 -15.21
CA SER A 274 -22.44 -23.76 -15.49
C SER A 274 -22.23 -22.85 -14.28
N GLY A 275 -22.31 -23.39 -13.05
CA GLY A 275 -22.08 -22.62 -11.83
C GLY A 275 -22.92 -23.13 -10.65
N GLU A 276 -22.84 -22.44 -9.52
CA GLU A 276 -23.48 -22.87 -8.26
C GLU A 276 -25.00 -22.97 -8.36
N SER A 277 -25.66 -21.94 -8.90
CA SER A 277 -27.11 -21.96 -9.10
C SER A 277 -27.57 -23.10 -10.03
N GLY A 278 -26.81 -23.40 -11.08
CA GLY A 278 -27.13 -24.51 -11.96
C GLY A 278 -26.91 -25.88 -11.30
N TYR A 279 -25.99 -25.97 -10.34
CA TYR A 279 -25.80 -27.17 -9.51
C TYR A 279 -26.94 -27.37 -8.51
N GLU A 280 -27.43 -26.30 -7.89
CA GLU A 280 -28.65 -26.35 -7.06
C GLU A 280 -29.87 -26.80 -7.88
N ASP A 281 -30.01 -26.31 -9.12
CA ASP A 281 -31.07 -26.75 -10.04
C ASP A 281 -30.97 -28.25 -10.34
N ALA A 282 -29.74 -28.74 -10.60
CA ALA A 282 -29.49 -30.15 -10.85
C ALA A 282 -29.80 -31.03 -9.62
N LEU A 283 -29.48 -30.56 -8.41
CA LEU A 283 -29.85 -31.25 -7.17
C LEU A 283 -31.37 -31.29 -6.97
N ARG A 284 -32.08 -30.19 -7.22
CA ARG A 284 -33.55 -30.16 -7.16
C ARG A 284 -34.18 -31.09 -8.19
N ALA A 285 -33.60 -31.18 -9.37
CA ALA A 285 -34.03 -32.13 -10.39
C ALA A 285 -33.83 -33.58 -9.92
N LEU A 286 -32.72 -33.87 -9.24
CA LEU A 286 -32.42 -35.20 -8.69
C LEU A 286 -33.40 -35.57 -7.59
N ASP A 287 -33.66 -34.67 -6.63
CA ASP A 287 -34.61 -34.92 -5.54
C ASP A 287 -36.00 -35.27 -6.08
N ARG A 288 -36.47 -34.55 -7.10
CA ARG A 288 -37.74 -34.88 -7.77
C ARG A 288 -37.72 -36.26 -8.41
N ARG A 289 -36.61 -36.65 -9.06
CA ARG A 289 -36.48 -37.98 -9.66
C ARG A 289 -36.49 -39.08 -8.60
N ILE A 290 -35.86 -38.84 -7.45
CA ILE A 290 -35.89 -39.76 -6.30
C ILE A 290 -37.32 -39.94 -5.81
N ASP A 291 -38.07 -38.85 -5.65
CA ASP A 291 -39.47 -38.89 -5.21
C ASP A 291 -40.38 -39.62 -6.22
N GLU A 292 -40.16 -39.43 -7.52
CA GLU A 292 -40.86 -40.15 -8.58
C GLU A 292 -40.61 -41.66 -8.49
N ILE A 293 -39.35 -42.08 -8.38
CA ILE A 293 -38.97 -43.50 -8.25
C ILE A 293 -39.58 -44.09 -6.98
N ALA A 294 -39.48 -43.40 -5.85
CA ALA A 294 -40.07 -43.85 -4.59
C ALA A 294 -41.60 -43.97 -4.68
N THR A 295 -42.26 -43.07 -5.40
CA THR A 295 -43.72 -43.11 -5.60
C THR A 295 -44.12 -44.29 -6.48
N LEU A 296 -43.37 -44.55 -7.55
CA LEU A 296 -43.58 -45.71 -8.42
C LEU A 296 -43.35 -47.02 -7.68
N GLN A 297 -42.29 -47.12 -6.88
CA GLN A 297 -42.01 -48.27 -6.03
C GLN A 297 -43.12 -48.50 -5.01
N ARG A 298 -43.55 -47.48 -4.27
CA ARG A 298 -44.68 -47.59 -3.31
C ARG A 298 -45.98 -48.01 -4.00
N ALA A 299 -46.24 -47.55 -5.22
CA ALA A 299 -47.40 -47.99 -5.99
C ALA A 299 -47.29 -49.46 -6.42
N ALA A 300 -46.11 -49.89 -6.87
CA ALA A 300 -45.82 -51.28 -7.21
C ALA A 300 -45.92 -52.21 -6.00
N ASP A 301 -45.37 -51.82 -4.85
CA ASP A 301 -45.44 -52.58 -3.59
C ASP A 301 -46.87 -52.69 -3.08
N ARG A 302 -47.66 -51.61 -3.14
CA ARG A 302 -49.08 -51.64 -2.80
C ARG A 302 -49.85 -52.60 -3.71
N LYS A 303 -49.60 -52.53 -5.01
CA LYS A 303 -50.19 -53.45 -5.99
C LYS A 303 -49.78 -54.90 -5.69
N ALA A 304 -48.50 -55.17 -5.53
CA ALA A 304 -47.98 -56.50 -5.25
C ALA A 304 -48.59 -57.08 -3.97
N LYS A 305 -48.62 -56.31 -2.87
CA LYS A 305 -49.26 -56.71 -1.61
C LYS A 305 -50.75 -57.00 -1.78
N ALA A 306 -51.48 -56.16 -2.52
CA ALA A 306 -52.90 -56.35 -2.78
C ALA A 306 -53.16 -57.60 -3.64
N VAL A 307 -52.34 -57.84 -4.66
CA VAL A 307 -52.40 -59.04 -5.52
C VAL A 307 -52.08 -60.30 -4.72
N THR A 308 -50.98 -60.33 -3.95
CA THR A 308 -50.64 -61.49 -3.10
C THR A 308 -51.72 -61.78 -2.06
N ALA A 309 -52.32 -60.75 -1.47
CA ALA A 309 -53.45 -60.93 -0.55
C ALA A 309 -54.70 -61.48 -1.26
N LEU A 310 -54.96 -61.06 -2.51
CA LEU A 310 -56.04 -61.62 -3.33
C LEU A 310 -55.78 -63.08 -3.67
N GLU A 311 -54.55 -63.41 -4.09
CA GLU A 311 -54.13 -64.79 -4.38
C GLU A 311 -54.36 -65.68 -3.16
N ALA A 312 -53.88 -65.27 -1.98
CA ALA A 312 -54.09 -66.01 -0.74
C ALA A 312 -55.57 -66.30 -0.49
N VAL A 313 -56.45 -65.30 -0.67
CA VAL A 313 -57.90 -65.50 -0.54
C VAL A 313 -58.41 -66.47 -1.61
N ALA A 314 -58.02 -66.33 -2.87
CA ALA A 314 -58.43 -67.23 -3.95
C ALA A 314 -58.04 -68.69 -3.64
N TYR A 315 -56.81 -68.95 -3.15
CA TYR A 315 -56.35 -70.27 -2.72
C TYR A 315 -57.15 -70.86 -1.55
N THR A 316 -57.76 -70.03 -0.68
CA THR A 316 -58.69 -70.55 0.33
C THR A 316 -60.06 -70.93 -0.23
N ARG A 317 -60.50 -70.29 -1.31
CA ARG A 317 -61.86 -70.43 -1.88
C ARG A 317 -62.00 -71.55 -2.91
N TYR A 318 -60.89 -72.01 -3.50
CA TYR A 318 -60.87 -73.16 -4.41
C TYR A 318 -60.16 -74.36 -3.76
N TYR A 319 -60.65 -75.57 -4.01
CA TYR A 319 -59.97 -76.79 -3.55
C TYR A 319 -58.70 -77.12 -4.35
N ASP A 320 -58.68 -76.73 -5.64
CA ASP A 320 -57.57 -76.98 -6.56
C ASP A 320 -56.72 -75.71 -6.74
N PRO A 321 -55.43 -75.72 -6.37
CA PRO A 321 -54.50 -74.61 -6.56
C PRO A 321 -54.41 -74.12 -8.01
N THR A 322 -54.56 -75.02 -8.98
CA THR A 322 -54.47 -74.72 -10.41
C THR A 322 -55.65 -73.86 -10.87
N ARG A 323 -56.83 -74.08 -10.29
CA ARG A 323 -58.03 -73.30 -10.58
C ARG A 323 -58.01 -71.92 -9.95
N ALA A 324 -57.45 -71.79 -8.74
CA ALA A 324 -57.22 -70.48 -8.13
C ALA A 324 -56.28 -69.63 -9.01
N ALA A 325 -55.18 -70.20 -9.49
CA ALA A 325 -54.25 -69.52 -10.41
C ALA A 325 -54.90 -69.16 -11.75
N LEU A 326 -55.72 -70.05 -12.30
CA LEU A 326 -56.48 -69.79 -13.54
C LEU A 326 -57.46 -68.62 -13.34
N TRP A 327 -58.15 -68.58 -12.21
CA TRP A 327 -59.07 -67.49 -11.87
C TRP A 327 -58.35 -66.14 -11.85
N MET A 328 -57.19 -66.07 -11.19
CA MET A 328 -56.38 -64.85 -11.08
C MET A 328 -55.96 -64.28 -12.44
N ARG A 329 -55.70 -65.15 -13.43
CA ARG A 329 -55.23 -64.77 -14.78
C ARG A 329 -56.34 -64.67 -15.82
N SER A 330 -57.53 -65.18 -15.53
CA SER A 330 -58.67 -65.18 -16.46
C SER A 330 -59.27 -63.78 -16.60
N LYS A 331 -59.56 -63.36 -17.84
CA LYS A 331 -60.24 -62.09 -18.11
C LYS A 331 -61.70 -62.15 -17.67
N ARG A 332 -62.18 -61.09 -17.02
CA ARG A 332 -63.56 -60.98 -16.53
C ARG A 332 -64.27 -59.78 -17.11
N ARG A 333 -65.52 -59.96 -17.54
CA ARG A 333 -66.33 -58.88 -18.11
C ARG A 333 -66.68 -57.83 -17.05
N GLU A 334 -66.89 -58.29 -15.82
CA GLU A 334 -67.20 -57.49 -14.63
C GLU A 334 -66.06 -56.54 -14.26
N LEU A 335 -64.83 -56.86 -14.68
CA LEU A 335 -63.62 -56.05 -14.48
C LEU A 335 -63.23 -55.27 -15.76
N GLY A 336 -64.15 -55.15 -16.73
CA GLY A 336 -63.89 -54.44 -17.99
C GLY A 336 -62.93 -55.18 -18.92
N GLY A 337 -62.87 -56.51 -18.85
CA GLY A 337 -62.01 -57.35 -19.69
C GLY A 337 -60.59 -57.56 -19.17
N LYS A 338 -60.29 -57.06 -17.96
CA LYS A 338 -59.02 -57.30 -17.25
C LYS A 338 -59.08 -58.59 -16.44
N SER A 339 -57.92 -59.17 -16.15
CA SER A 339 -57.83 -60.24 -15.15
C SER A 339 -57.89 -59.67 -13.72
N PRO A 340 -58.29 -60.46 -12.70
CA PRO A 340 -58.19 -60.03 -11.30
C PRO A 340 -56.79 -59.56 -10.90
N GLU A 341 -55.72 -60.18 -11.43
CA GLU A 341 -54.33 -59.77 -11.22
C GLU A 341 -54.02 -58.40 -11.84
N GLU A 342 -54.53 -58.11 -13.05
CA GLU A 342 -54.33 -56.83 -13.74
C GLU A 342 -55.18 -55.69 -13.15
N PHE A 343 -56.38 -56.01 -12.67
CA PHE A 343 -57.33 -55.04 -12.12
C PHE A 343 -56.95 -54.60 -10.69
N THR A 344 -56.38 -55.51 -9.91
CA THR A 344 -56.02 -55.24 -8.52
C THR A 344 -54.79 -54.33 -8.45
N THR A 345 -54.99 -53.15 -7.90
CA THR A 345 -53.95 -52.11 -7.76
C THR A 345 -53.82 -51.60 -6.33
N ASP A 346 -54.85 -51.78 -5.51
CA ASP A 346 -54.94 -51.38 -4.11
C ASP A 346 -55.94 -52.27 -3.35
N ASP A 347 -56.17 -51.97 -2.07
CA ASP A 347 -57.08 -52.74 -1.23
C ASP A 347 -58.57 -52.61 -1.63
N ALA A 348 -58.99 -51.49 -2.22
CA ALA A 348 -60.36 -51.29 -2.65
C ALA A 348 -60.68 -52.14 -3.89
N THR A 349 -59.78 -52.13 -4.87
CA THR A 349 -59.88 -52.98 -6.07
C THR A 349 -59.71 -54.46 -5.72
N ARG A 350 -58.85 -54.79 -4.73
CA ARG A 350 -58.76 -56.14 -4.16
C ARG A 350 -60.10 -56.61 -3.60
N GLN A 351 -60.78 -55.80 -2.77
CA GLN A 351 -62.06 -56.18 -2.18
C GLN A 351 -63.11 -56.46 -3.26
N ARG A 352 -63.14 -55.62 -4.29
CA ARG A 352 -64.04 -55.81 -5.44
C ARG A 352 -63.80 -57.12 -6.18
N CYS A 353 -62.54 -57.57 -6.26
CA CYS A 353 -62.19 -58.90 -6.79
C CYS A 353 -62.58 -60.03 -5.83
N VAL A 354 -62.46 -59.84 -4.52
CA VAL A 354 -62.88 -60.82 -3.50
C VAL A 354 -64.39 -61.06 -3.55
N ASP A 355 -65.19 -60.03 -3.78
CA ASP A 355 -66.65 -60.15 -3.88
C ASP A 355 -67.10 -61.00 -5.10
N LEU A 356 -66.21 -61.16 -6.09
CA LEU A 356 -66.43 -62.02 -7.26
C LEU A 356 -65.95 -63.47 -7.06
N LEU A 357 -65.35 -63.78 -5.89
CA LEU A 357 -64.98 -65.14 -5.51
C LEU A 357 -66.19 -65.90 -4.93
N PRO A 358 -66.21 -67.23 -5.01
CA PRO A 358 -67.26 -68.05 -4.42
C PRO A 358 -67.42 -67.80 -2.90
N THR A 359 -68.66 -67.63 -2.44
CA THR A 359 -68.99 -67.39 -1.01
C THR A 359 -68.70 -68.61 -0.12
N LYS A 360 -68.57 -69.81 -0.69
CA LYS A 360 -68.13 -71.06 -0.04
C LYS A 360 -67.09 -71.76 -0.90
N ARG A 361 -66.28 -72.66 -0.32
CA ARG A 361 -65.25 -73.42 -1.05
C ARG A 361 -65.86 -74.17 -2.25
N SER A 362 -65.37 -73.89 -3.46
CA SER A 362 -65.97 -74.37 -4.71
C SER A 362 -65.08 -75.42 -5.41
N HIS A 363 -65.73 -76.48 -5.91
CA HIS A 363 -65.17 -77.41 -6.91
C HIS A 363 -65.48 -77.00 -8.35
N ARG A 364 -66.24 -75.91 -8.56
CA ARG A 364 -66.43 -75.26 -9.86
C ARG A 364 -65.37 -74.21 -10.05
#